data_AF-F9ZF60-F1
#
_entry.id   AF-F9ZF60-F1
#
_cell.length_a   1.000
_cell.length_b   1.000
_cell.length_c   1.000
_cell.angle_alpha   90.00
_cell.angle_beta   90.00
_cell.angle_gamma   90.00
#
_symmetry.space_group_name_H-M   'P 1'
#
loop_
_entity.id
_entity.type
_entity.pdbx_description
1 polymer ?
#
loop_
_entity_poly.entity_id
_entity_poly.type
_entity_poly.pdbx_seq_one_letter_code
_entity_poly.pdbx_strand_id
1 'polypeptide(L)'
;MIRYGYMLLALFTLLLLSACASKYKEQKASNPADKIKAPTSFEQLTFKSEGRTVFEDEGKFILIEGNKCVQHDSGEETATVLQWIELPSYVDSGTVVLNGWDLRFLHGDREVNSMLADITHSKVIKSEGSTFLVFEAQGKLNDQNRKDAYEFCVFYSGFGYRSVFFDATIEDDYNGVEVSTLQDKNQGAVATLENTGSKGTLKGNAAIAIIPRGFDFQFDDTFECEWRFLPCKWGDRVDYHLLQVAYSLSQSGAFPSLDGSSHWTVQTLFKDSSTRTYRIKARAAMIRGNDVKLRADFLALHSRTGKTGICRKNVDGIVRTQTFRIRDLPFDYAVPLLTGWDLSYECEQQRVQRAGIWLHDIHFDSNSSSLEYKVSSILRDKDGAPSFNAAQRITILGLNRTRASVQSNRAPVNIKIREH
;
A
#
# COMPACT_ATOMS: atom_id res chain seq x y z
N MET A 1 -54.19 47.27 -19.23
CA MET A 1 -53.17 46.86 -18.23
C MET A 1 -52.29 45.69 -18.65
N ILE A 2 -52.69 44.81 -19.58
CA ILE A 2 -51.87 43.65 -19.98
C ILE A 2 -50.74 44.02 -20.97
N ARG A 3 -50.89 45.08 -21.78
CA ARG A 3 -49.87 45.50 -22.77
C ARG A 3 -48.61 46.15 -22.17
N TYR A 4 -48.70 46.74 -20.98
CA TYR A 4 -47.53 47.37 -20.32
C TYR A 4 -46.64 46.34 -19.59
N GLY A 5 -47.20 45.19 -19.19
CA GLY A 5 -46.43 44.11 -18.56
C GLY A 5 -45.46 43.42 -19.52
N TYR A 6 -45.88 43.20 -20.77
CA TYR A 6 -45.01 42.58 -21.79
C TYR A 6 -43.87 43.50 -22.24
N MET A 7 -44.08 44.82 -22.26
CA MET A 7 -43.02 45.81 -22.55
C MET A 7 -41.98 45.89 -21.44
N LEU A 8 -42.39 45.80 -20.16
CA LEU A 8 -41.49 45.78 -19.01
C LEU A 8 -40.67 44.48 -18.95
N LEU A 9 -41.27 43.34 -19.29
CA LEU A 9 -40.57 42.05 -19.35
C LEU A 9 -39.52 42.02 -20.48
N ALA A 10 -39.84 42.60 -21.65
CA ALA A 10 -38.92 42.70 -22.78
C ALA A 10 -37.74 43.67 -22.52
N LEU A 11 -37.97 44.74 -21.76
CA LEU A 11 -36.89 45.64 -21.36
C LEU A 11 -35.91 44.97 -20.38
N PHE A 12 -36.42 44.14 -19.46
CA PHE A 12 -35.59 43.41 -18.50
C PHE A 12 -34.72 42.34 -19.16
N THR A 13 -35.23 41.64 -20.17
CA THR A 13 -34.44 40.65 -20.91
C THR A 13 -33.36 41.28 -21.79
N LEU A 14 -33.59 42.48 -22.35
CA LEU A 14 -32.58 43.24 -23.11
C LEU A 14 -31.45 43.80 -22.22
N LEU A 15 -31.75 44.18 -20.98
CA LEU A 15 -30.74 44.64 -20.00
C LEU A 15 -29.89 43.49 -19.45
N LEU A 16 -30.45 42.28 -19.30
CA LEU A 16 -29.70 41.10 -18.86
C LEU A 16 -28.77 40.55 -19.96
N LEU A 17 -29.11 40.71 -21.25
CA LEU A 17 -28.26 40.28 -22.37
C LEU A 17 -27.11 41.25 -22.68
N SER A 18 -27.23 42.53 -22.31
CA SER A 18 -26.15 43.52 -22.48
C SER A 18 -25.10 43.48 -21.35
N ALA A 19 -25.41 42.86 -20.21
CA ALA A 19 -24.45 42.63 -19.12
C ALA A 19 -23.47 41.47 -19.38
N CYS A 20 -23.70 40.63 -20.39
CA CYS A 20 -22.81 39.51 -20.76
C CYS A 20 -21.83 39.83 -21.91
N ALA A 21 -21.86 41.04 -22.46
CA ALA A 21 -21.01 41.46 -23.57
C ALA A 21 -20.04 42.59 -23.18
N SER A 22 -19.36 42.49 -22.04
CA SER A 22 -18.15 43.29 -21.78
C SER A 22 -17.26 42.67 -20.71
N LYS A 23 -16.43 41.69 -21.10
CA LYS A 23 -15.12 41.51 -20.47
C LYS A 23 -14.05 41.46 -21.56
N TYR A 24 -13.57 42.66 -21.86
CA TYR A 24 -12.35 42.92 -22.60
C TYR A 24 -11.19 42.24 -21.86
N LYS A 25 -10.46 41.36 -22.55
CA LYS A 25 -9.22 40.75 -22.05
C LYS A 25 -8.13 41.83 -22.05
N GLU A 26 -7.81 42.35 -20.87
CA GLU A 26 -6.57 43.10 -20.68
C GLU A 26 -5.43 42.08 -20.51
N GLN A 27 -4.58 42.01 -21.53
CA GLN A 27 -3.40 41.16 -21.59
C GLN A 27 -2.30 41.82 -20.73
N LYS A 28 -2.24 41.48 -19.44
CA LYS A 28 -1.07 41.82 -18.61
C LYS A 28 0.00 40.76 -18.85
N ALA A 29 1.07 41.18 -19.51
CA ALA A 29 2.28 40.39 -19.71
C ALA A 29 2.85 39.91 -18.36
N SER A 30 2.93 38.60 -18.16
CA SER A 30 3.74 38.00 -17.11
C SER A 30 5.07 37.53 -17.71
N ASN A 31 6.17 38.05 -17.17
CA ASN A 31 7.53 37.61 -17.49
C ASN A 31 7.70 36.08 -17.32
N PRO A 32 8.54 35.43 -18.14
CA PRO A 32 8.82 34.00 -18.04
C PRO A 32 9.94 33.79 -17.01
N ALA A 33 9.58 33.42 -15.78
CA ALA A 33 10.52 32.83 -14.85
C ALA A 33 9.79 31.71 -14.06
N ASP A 34 10.37 30.51 -14.16
CA ASP A 34 10.06 29.30 -13.40
C ASP A 34 8.67 28.68 -13.56
N LYS A 35 8.38 28.22 -14.78
CA LYS A 35 7.67 26.94 -14.91
C LYS A 35 8.68 25.83 -14.66
N ILE A 36 8.73 25.32 -13.44
CA ILE A 36 9.35 24.02 -13.15
C ILE A 36 8.56 23.02 -13.97
N LYS A 37 9.15 22.59 -15.10
CA LYS A 37 8.61 21.49 -15.90
C LYS A 37 8.58 20.26 -15.00
N ALA A 38 7.42 19.59 -14.96
CA ALA A 38 7.37 18.22 -14.47
C ALA A 38 8.44 17.40 -15.22
N PRO A 39 9.30 16.65 -14.50
CA PRO A 39 10.35 15.89 -15.14
C PRO A 39 9.72 14.87 -16.08
N THR A 40 10.29 14.75 -17.28
CA THR A 40 9.87 13.73 -18.24
C THR A 40 10.21 12.34 -17.69
N SER A 41 9.50 11.30 -18.15
CA SER A 41 9.71 9.90 -17.74
C SER A 41 11.16 9.40 -17.88
N PHE A 42 11.99 10.10 -18.66
CA PHE A 42 13.41 9.82 -18.84
C PHE A 42 14.31 10.46 -17.76
N GLU A 43 13.88 11.55 -17.11
CA GLU A 43 14.65 12.21 -16.03
C GLU A 43 14.54 11.47 -14.68
N GLN A 44 13.56 10.56 -14.54
CA GLN A 44 13.50 9.59 -13.43
C GLN A 44 14.58 8.49 -13.50
N LEU A 45 15.39 8.44 -14.57
CA LEU A 45 16.49 7.48 -14.74
C LEU A 45 17.79 7.91 -14.03
N THR A 46 17.73 8.83 -13.07
CA THR A 46 18.89 9.08 -12.22
C THR A 46 19.08 7.89 -11.29
N PHE A 47 20.02 7.01 -11.64
CA PHE A 47 20.46 5.83 -10.88
C PHE A 47 21.12 6.20 -9.55
N LYS A 48 20.36 6.79 -8.62
CA LYS A 48 20.68 6.73 -7.20
C LYS A 48 19.74 5.69 -6.59
N SER A 49 20.30 4.57 -6.15
CA SER A 49 19.56 3.57 -5.39
C SER A 49 19.02 4.24 -4.12
N GLU A 50 17.73 4.60 -4.10
CA GLU A 50 17.07 5.13 -2.90
C GLU A 50 16.84 4.03 -1.83
N GLY A 51 17.03 2.76 -2.19
CA GLY A 51 17.00 1.64 -1.25
C GLY A 51 18.28 1.55 -0.41
N ARG A 52 18.12 1.44 0.91
CA ARG A 52 19.19 1.14 1.87
C ARG A 52 19.24 -0.36 2.13
N THR A 53 20.38 -0.99 1.90
CA THR A 53 20.64 -2.36 2.39
C THR A 53 20.62 -2.34 3.93
N VAL A 54 19.66 -3.04 4.52
CA VAL A 54 19.53 -3.15 5.98
C VAL A 54 20.18 -4.42 6.53
N PHE A 55 20.35 -5.43 5.68
CA PHE A 55 21.08 -6.64 6.01
C PHE A 55 21.57 -7.34 4.74
N GLU A 56 22.78 -7.90 4.78
CA GLU A 56 23.34 -8.74 3.71
C GLU A 56 24.18 -9.87 4.32
N ASP A 57 23.88 -11.12 3.93
CA ASP A 57 24.82 -12.24 4.04
C ASP A 57 25.35 -12.50 2.63
N GLU A 58 26.57 -12.00 2.38
CA GLU A 58 27.19 -11.95 1.07
C GLU A 58 27.13 -13.31 0.36
N GLY A 59 26.67 -13.29 -0.89
CA GLY A 59 26.51 -14.48 -1.72
C GLY A 59 25.27 -15.31 -1.43
N LYS A 60 24.47 -14.98 -0.40
CA LYS A 60 23.30 -15.77 0.03
C LYS A 60 22.00 -14.98 0.04
N PHE A 61 21.94 -13.88 0.78
CA PHE A 61 20.69 -13.17 1.08
C PHE A 61 20.93 -11.67 1.24
N ILE A 62 19.98 -10.85 0.81
CA ILE A 62 19.98 -9.40 0.99
C ILE A 62 18.56 -8.92 1.35
N LEU A 63 18.49 -7.96 2.27
CA LEU A 63 17.28 -7.22 2.61
C LEU A 63 17.56 -5.72 2.48
N ILE A 64 16.65 -5.06 1.78
CA ILE A 64 16.69 -3.64 1.43
C ILE A 64 15.40 -3.01 1.93
N GLU A 65 15.52 -1.81 2.47
CA GLU A 65 14.42 -0.94 2.87
C GLU A 65 14.48 0.34 2.04
N GLY A 66 13.33 0.85 1.62
CA GLY A 66 13.28 2.13 0.93
C GLY A 66 11.90 2.74 0.94
N ASN A 67 11.83 4.01 0.52
CA ASN A 67 10.60 4.73 0.34
C ASN A 67 10.73 5.70 -0.84
N LYS A 68 9.61 6.00 -1.50
CA LYS A 68 9.57 6.96 -2.59
C LYS A 68 8.24 7.67 -2.62
N CYS A 69 8.27 8.97 -2.86
CA CYS A 69 7.11 9.83 -2.90
C CYS A 69 6.94 10.46 -4.28
N VAL A 70 5.69 10.60 -4.70
CA VAL A 70 5.31 11.31 -5.93
C VAL A 70 4.09 12.18 -5.64
N GLN A 71 4.05 13.36 -6.25
CA GLN A 71 2.88 14.23 -6.23
C GLN A 71 2.14 14.08 -7.55
N HIS A 72 0.82 14.12 -7.49
CA HIS A 72 -0.07 14.01 -8.62
C HIS A 72 -1.07 15.16 -8.59
N ASP A 73 -1.32 15.77 -9.76
CA ASP A 73 -2.05 17.03 -9.84
C ASP A 73 -3.57 16.88 -9.63
N SER A 74 -4.10 15.66 -9.75
CA SER A 74 -5.54 15.38 -9.61
C SER A 74 -5.82 13.93 -9.18
N GLY A 75 -6.97 13.68 -8.55
CA GLY A 75 -7.47 12.34 -8.18
C GLY A 75 -8.11 11.54 -9.32
N GLU A 76 -8.01 11.97 -10.58
CA GLU A 76 -8.58 11.26 -11.74
C GLU A 76 -7.78 10.00 -12.05
N GLU A 77 -6.46 10.13 -12.14
CA GLU A 77 -5.51 9.06 -12.43
C GLU A 77 -4.76 8.60 -11.17
N THR A 78 -4.11 7.45 -11.27
CA THR A 78 -3.27 6.89 -10.22
C THR A 78 -1.86 7.47 -10.31
N ALA A 79 -1.29 7.81 -9.16
CA ALA A 79 0.11 8.19 -9.07
C ALA A 79 0.96 6.92 -9.16
N THR A 80 1.90 6.89 -10.10
CA THR A 80 2.73 5.71 -10.37
C THR A 80 4.18 5.96 -9.97
N VAL A 81 4.74 5.02 -9.21
CA VAL A 81 6.14 4.96 -8.82
C VAL A 81 6.77 3.75 -9.47
N LEU A 82 7.67 3.99 -10.44
CA LEU A 82 8.55 2.97 -10.97
C LEU A 82 9.91 3.06 -10.27
N GLN A 83 10.41 1.92 -9.79
CA GLN A 83 11.68 1.86 -9.06
C GLN A 83 12.55 0.71 -9.53
N TRP A 84 13.84 1.01 -9.66
CA TRP A 84 14.89 0.05 -9.99
C TRP A 84 15.84 0.00 -8.80
N ILE A 85 16.05 -1.19 -8.26
CA ILE A 85 16.97 -1.42 -7.15
C ILE A 85 18.08 -2.33 -7.66
N GLU A 86 19.31 -1.84 -7.67
CA GLU A 86 20.46 -2.68 -7.98
C GLU A 86 20.66 -3.70 -6.86
N LEU A 87 20.78 -4.97 -7.25
CA LEU A 87 21.04 -6.08 -6.37
C LEU A 87 22.39 -6.71 -6.70
N PRO A 88 23.07 -7.33 -5.72
CA PRO A 88 24.25 -8.12 -5.98
C PRO A 88 24.01 -9.21 -7.04
N SER A 89 25.02 -9.49 -7.85
CA SER A 89 24.93 -10.42 -8.99
C SER A 89 24.61 -11.87 -8.61
N TYR A 90 24.81 -12.24 -7.34
CA TYR A 90 24.46 -13.56 -6.83
C TYR A 90 22.94 -13.77 -6.70
N VAL A 91 22.15 -12.69 -6.64
CA VAL A 91 20.70 -12.79 -6.48
C VAL A 91 20.09 -13.35 -7.76
N ASP A 92 19.25 -14.37 -7.63
CA ASP A 92 18.50 -14.96 -8.74
C ASP A 92 16.99 -15.06 -8.47
N SER A 93 16.57 -14.83 -7.22
CA SER A 93 15.18 -14.78 -6.81
C SER A 93 15.00 -13.67 -5.77
N GLY A 94 13.87 -12.98 -5.80
CA GLY A 94 13.62 -11.87 -4.90
C GLY A 94 12.33 -11.15 -5.26
N THR A 95 11.82 -10.36 -4.32
CA THR A 95 10.56 -9.64 -4.49
C THR A 95 10.48 -8.45 -3.54
N VAL A 96 9.41 -7.67 -3.68
CA VAL A 96 9.14 -6.46 -2.91
C VAL A 96 7.88 -6.63 -2.05
N VAL A 97 7.97 -6.24 -0.79
CA VAL A 97 6.85 -6.20 0.14
C VAL A 97 6.32 -4.76 0.22
N LEU A 98 5.01 -4.57 0.12
CA LEU A 98 4.40 -3.29 0.49
C LEU A 98 4.39 -3.19 2.02
N ASN A 99 5.36 -2.46 2.57
CA ASN A 99 5.56 -2.30 4.00
C ASN A 99 5.09 -0.95 4.53
N GLY A 100 4.41 -0.18 3.70
CA GLY A 100 3.68 1.00 4.12
C GLY A 100 3.23 1.89 2.99
N TRP A 101 2.38 2.84 3.35
CA TRP A 101 1.80 3.82 2.46
C TRP A 101 1.51 5.10 3.24
N ASP A 102 1.55 6.23 2.54
CA ASP A 102 1.14 7.53 3.06
C ASP A 102 0.51 8.34 1.92
N LEU A 103 -0.74 8.74 2.13
CA LEU A 103 -1.57 9.45 1.18
C LEU A 103 -1.98 10.78 1.78
N ARG A 104 -1.75 11.88 1.05
CA ARG A 104 -1.99 13.24 1.54
C ARG A 104 -2.59 14.13 0.47
N PHE A 105 -3.72 14.78 0.75
CA PHE A 105 -4.18 15.91 -0.04
C PHE A 105 -3.27 17.12 0.18
N LEU A 106 -2.85 17.77 -0.90
CA LEU A 106 -1.90 18.89 -0.84
C LEU A 106 -2.57 20.22 -0.47
N HIS A 107 -3.87 20.36 -0.73
CA HIS A 107 -4.61 21.63 -0.63
C HIS A 107 -5.82 21.54 0.31
N GLY A 108 -5.57 21.05 1.52
CA GLY A 108 -6.55 20.96 2.61
C GLY A 108 -7.05 19.54 2.83
N ASP A 109 -8.12 19.42 3.58
CA ASP A 109 -8.85 18.20 3.91
C ASP A 109 -10.03 17.99 2.96
N ARG A 110 -10.34 16.74 2.65
CA ARG A 110 -11.51 16.38 1.83
C ARG A 110 -12.26 15.21 2.44
N GLU A 111 -13.50 15.08 2.03
CA GLU A 111 -14.23 13.82 2.18
C GLU A 111 -13.61 12.82 1.17
N VAL A 112 -13.60 11.53 1.52
CA VAL A 112 -12.86 10.53 0.76
C VAL A 112 -13.82 9.67 -0.03
N ASN A 113 -13.54 9.46 -1.33
CA ASN A 113 -14.23 8.50 -2.16
C ASN A 113 -13.45 7.17 -2.25
N SER A 114 -12.13 7.25 -2.50
CA SER A 114 -11.28 6.08 -2.62
C SER A 114 -9.86 6.27 -2.08
N MET A 115 -9.26 5.16 -1.66
CA MET A 115 -7.88 5.06 -1.19
C MET A 115 -7.24 3.79 -1.76
N LEU A 116 -6.13 3.95 -2.50
CA LEU A 116 -5.39 2.87 -3.13
C LEU A 116 -3.91 2.97 -2.75
N ALA A 117 -3.31 1.84 -2.42
CA ALA A 117 -1.86 1.64 -2.44
C ALA A 117 -1.60 0.20 -2.86
N ASP A 118 -0.90 0.00 -3.99
CA ASP A 118 -0.71 -1.32 -4.58
C ASP A 118 0.63 -1.44 -5.31
N ILE A 119 1.40 -2.48 -5.02
CA ILE A 119 2.54 -2.91 -5.84
C ILE A 119 1.99 -3.84 -6.92
N THR A 120 1.76 -3.26 -8.11
CA THR A 120 1.14 -3.93 -9.25
C THR A 120 2.10 -4.90 -9.93
N HIS A 121 3.39 -4.55 -9.97
CA HIS A 121 4.42 -5.33 -10.64
C HIS A 121 5.68 -5.46 -9.79
N SER A 122 6.30 -6.64 -9.78
CA SER A 122 7.60 -6.87 -9.15
C SER A 122 8.38 -7.98 -9.84
N LYS A 123 9.66 -7.76 -10.13
CA LYS A 123 10.50 -8.78 -10.79
C LYS A 123 11.99 -8.54 -10.62
N VAL A 124 12.73 -9.63 -10.46
CA VAL A 124 14.18 -9.63 -10.64
C VAL A 124 14.54 -9.76 -12.12
N ILE A 125 15.35 -8.83 -12.62
CA ILE A 125 15.83 -8.75 -14.00
C ILE A 125 17.36 -8.82 -14.00
N LYS A 126 17.94 -9.63 -14.89
CA LYS A 126 19.40 -9.72 -15.09
C LYS A 126 19.77 -9.11 -16.43
N SER A 127 20.75 -8.22 -16.45
CA SER A 127 21.24 -7.56 -17.66
C SER A 127 22.75 -7.36 -17.57
N GLU A 128 23.50 -7.89 -18.52
CA GLU A 128 24.94 -7.63 -18.76
C GLU A 128 25.80 -7.44 -17.49
N GLY A 129 25.72 -8.39 -16.55
CA GLY A 129 26.52 -8.39 -15.31
C GLY A 129 25.88 -7.68 -14.11
N SER A 130 24.74 -7.02 -14.31
CA SER A 130 23.95 -6.36 -13.26
C SER A 130 22.65 -7.14 -12.99
N THR A 131 22.20 -7.10 -11.73
CA THR A 131 20.91 -7.66 -11.33
C THR A 131 20.08 -6.53 -10.73
N PHE A 132 18.82 -6.42 -11.13
CA PHE A 132 17.90 -5.39 -10.66
C PHE A 132 16.62 -6.02 -10.13
N LEU A 133 16.13 -5.53 -9.01
CA LEU A 133 14.75 -5.72 -8.58
C LEU A 133 13.95 -4.50 -9.02
N VAL A 134 12.99 -4.73 -9.91
CA VAL A 134 12.16 -3.69 -10.51
C VAL A 134 10.74 -3.86 -10.01
N PHE A 135 10.12 -2.78 -9.59
CA PHE A 135 8.72 -2.81 -9.19
C PHE A 135 7.99 -1.52 -9.57
N GLU A 136 6.68 -1.67 -9.77
CA GLU A 136 5.74 -0.58 -9.97
C GLU A 136 4.78 -0.54 -8.78
N ALA A 137 4.66 0.63 -8.16
CA ALA A 137 3.65 0.91 -7.15
C ALA A 137 2.70 2.00 -7.63
N GLN A 138 1.42 1.82 -7.36
CA GLN A 138 0.37 2.77 -7.67
C GLN A 138 -0.29 3.23 -6.37
N GLY A 139 -0.60 4.52 -6.31
CA GLY A 139 -1.33 5.13 -5.22
C GLY A 139 -2.46 5.99 -5.73
N LYS A 140 -3.53 6.09 -4.95
CA LYS A 140 -4.64 7.01 -5.23
C LYS A 140 -5.27 7.50 -3.95
N LEU A 141 -5.54 8.79 -3.92
CA LEU A 141 -6.40 9.42 -2.95
C LEU A 141 -7.30 10.38 -3.71
N ASN A 142 -8.62 10.21 -3.63
CA ASN A 142 -9.52 11.13 -4.29
C ASN A 142 -10.82 11.41 -3.53
N ASP A 143 -11.40 12.53 -3.90
CA ASP A 143 -12.72 13.04 -3.55
C ASP A 143 -13.65 12.92 -4.79
N GLN A 144 -14.89 13.38 -4.65
CA GLN A 144 -15.95 13.35 -5.66
C GLN A 144 -15.53 14.10 -6.92
N ASN A 145 -14.85 15.24 -6.74
CA ASN A 145 -14.46 16.08 -7.86
C ASN A 145 -13.25 15.53 -8.60
N ARG A 146 -12.41 14.72 -7.92
CA ARG A 146 -11.17 14.15 -8.44
C ARG A 146 -10.17 15.19 -8.94
N LYS A 147 -10.32 16.44 -8.51
CA LYS A 147 -9.50 17.58 -8.97
C LYS A 147 -8.41 17.96 -8.00
N ASP A 148 -8.48 17.47 -6.77
CA ASP A 148 -7.49 17.80 -5.76
C ASP A 148 -6.18 17.05 -5.99
N ALA A 149 -5.10 17.80 -5.92
CA ALA A 149 -3.75 17.26 -5.96
C ALA A 149 -3.45 16.51 -4.66
N TYR A 150 -2.73 15.40 -4.80
CA TYR A 150 -2.33 14.56 -3.68
C TYR A 150 -0.89 14.10 -3.81
N GLU A 151 -0.32 13.65 -2.70
CA GLU A 151 0.96 12.99 -2.61
C GLU A 151 0.76 11.55 -2.19
N PHE A 152 1.49 10.66 -2.86
CA PHE A 152 1.58 9.25 -2.53
C PHE A 152 3.02 8.91 -2.22
N CYS A 153 3.26 8.37 -1.02
CA CYS A 153 4.52 7.74 -0.66
C CYS A 153 4.31 6.23 -0.48
N VAL A 154 5.14 5.45 -1.17
CA VAL A 154 5.26 4.01 -0.96
C VAL A 154 6.44 3.73 -0.04
N PHE A 155 6.26 2.85 0.94
CA PHE A 155 7.31 2.30 1.79
C PHE A 155 7.41 0.80 1.52
N TYR A 156 8.61 0.33 1.25
CA TYR A 156 8.81 -1.02 0.77
C TYR A 156 10.01 -1.70 1.41
N SER A 157 9.96 -3.03 1.44
CA SER A 157 11.14 -3.85 1.69
C SER A 157 11.37 -4.78 0.51
N GLY A 158 12.53 -4.66 -0.13
CA GLY A 158 12.97 -5.60 -1.16
C GLY A 158 13.84 -6.66 -0.52
N PHE A 159 13.61 -7.94 -0.81
CA PHE A 159 14.55 -8.99 -0.41
C PHE A 159 14.90 -9.86 -1.60
N GLY A 160 16.14 -10.37 -1.58
CA GLY A 160 16.68 -11.20 -2.63
C GLY A 160 17.57 -12.28 -2.07
N TYR A 161 17.65 -13.40 -2.76
CA TYR A 161 18.46 -14.53 -2.37
C TYR A 161 18.98 -15.29 -3.58
N ARG A 162 19.96 -16.15 -3.31
CA ARG A 162 20.43 -17.13 -4.27
C ARG A 162 19.72 -18.46 -4.00
N SER A 163 18.86 -18.86 -4.94
CA SER A 163 17.96 -20.01 -4.88
C SER A 163 18.64 -21.33 -4.51
N VAL A 164 19.94 -21.50 -4.80
CA VAL A 164 20.71 -22.70 -4.41
C VAL A 164 20.77 -22.95 -2.90
N PHE A 165 20.58 -21.91 -2.07
CA PHE A 165 20.63 -22.01 -0.61
C PHE A 165 19.25 -22.14 0.04
N PHE A 166 18.17 -22.04 -0.74
CA PHE A 166 16.81 -22.01 -0.22
C PHE A 166 15.87 -22.77 -1.14
N ASP A 167 15.17 -23.76 -0.60
CA ASP A 167 13.93 -24.24 -1.19
C ASP A 167 12.82 -23.22 -0.93
N ALA A 168 12.85 -22.14 -1.71
CA ALA A 168 11.90 -21.05 -1.69
C ALA A 168 11.69 -20.49 -3.11
N THR A 169 10.44 -20.47 -3.57
CA THR A 169 10.03 -19.95 -4.87
C THR A 169 8.92 -18.93 -4.67
N ILE A 170 9.07 -17.76 -5.27
CA ILE A 170 8.04 -16.72 -5.28
C ILE A 170 7.08 -17.02 -6.44
N GLU A 171 5.81 -17.20 -6.11
CA GLU A 171 4.72 -17.39 -7.06
C GLU A 171 3.94 -16.09 -7.22
N ASP A 172 3.39 -15.91 -8.42
CA ASP A 172 2.69 -14.69 -8.80
C ASP A 172 3.53 -13.43 -8.54
N ASP A 173 4.86 -13.52 -8.68
CA ASP A 173 5.76 -12.41 -8.32
C ASP A 173 5.49 -11.17 -9.16
N TYR A 174 5.20 -11.37 -10.46
CA TYR A 174 4.97 -10.26 -11.37
C TYR A 174 3.69 -9.51 -10.99
N ASN A 175 2.50 -10.09 -11.17
CA ASN A 175 1.24 -9.36 -10.97
C ASN A 175 0.60 -9.56 -9.59
N GLY A 176 1.05 -10.52 -8.79
CA GLY A 176 0.29 -11.01 -7.64
C GLY A 176 -1.07 -11.63 -8.01
N VAL A 177 -1.80 -12.01 -6.98
CA VAL A 177 -3.18 -12.49 -7.03
C VAL A 177 -4.08 -11.42 -6.42
N GLU A 178 -5.05 -10.96 -7.22
CA GLU A 178 -6.06 -9.98 -6.81
C GLU A 178 -7.35 -10.70 -6.43
N VAL A 179 -7.94 -10.28 -5.32
CA VAL A 179 -9.32 -10.62 -4.94
C VAL A 179 -10.11 -9.35 -4.71
N SER A 180 -11.39 -9.36 -5.05
CA SER A 180 -12.28 -8.23 -4.86
C SER A 180 -13.64 -8.66 -4.35
N THR A 181 -14.29 -7.81 -3.58
CA THR A 181 -15.68 -7.99 -3.17
C THR A 181 -16.38 -6.64 -3.02
N LEU A 182 -17.72 -6.66 -3.08
CA LEU A 182 -18.57 -5.54 -2.72
C LEU A 182 -19.16 -5.83 -1.34
N GLN A 183 -18.82 -5.00 -0.36
CA GLN A 183 -19.40 -5.07 0.96
C GLN A 183 -20.71 -4.28 0.98
N ASP A 184 -21.84 -4.96 1.19
CA ASP A 184 -23.13 -4.30 1.32
C ASP A 184 -23.35 -3.76 2.74
N LYS A 185 -23.95 -2.57 2.86
CA LYS A 185 -24.21 -1.95 4.17
C LYS A 185 -25.04 -2.82 5.12
N ASN A 186 -25.85 -3.74 4.61
CA ASN A 186 -26.67 -4.66 5.39
C ASN A 186 -25.89 -5.88 5.91
N GLN A 187 -24.70 -6.15 5.38
CA GLN A 187 -23.82 -7.26 5.81
C GLN A 187 -22.91 -6.86 6.99
N GLY A 188 -22.97 -5.60 7.44
CA GLY A 188 -22.11 -5.05 8.47
C GLY A 188 -20.92 -4.27 7.90
N ALA A 189 -20.07 -3.74 8.76
CA ALA A 189 -18.96 -2.87 8.36
C ALA A 189 -17.69 -3.62 7.93
N VAL A 190 -17.46 -4.80 8.51
CA VAL A 190 -16.27 -5.61 8.22
C VAL A 190 -16.51 -6.42 6.96
N ALA A 191 -15.71 -6.18 5.92
CA ALA A 191 -15.68 -7.02 4.73
C ALA A 191 -14.66 -8.13 4.88
N THR A 192 -14.97 -9.31 4.36
CA THR A 192 -14.06 -10.45 4.32
C THR A 192 -13.86 -10.89 2.87
N LEU A 193 -12.61 -10.92 2.42
CA LEU A 193 -12.18 -11.41 1.13
C LEU A 193 -11.44 -12.72 1.34
N GLU A 194 -11.78 -13.73 0.56
CA GLU A 194 -11.13 -15.04 0.62
C GLU A 194 -10.55 -15.38 -0.73
N ASN A 195 -9.31 -15.86 -0.73
CA ASN A 195 -8.70 -16.48 -1.89
C ASN A 195 -8.47 -17.96 -1.57
N THR A 196 -9.05 -18.83 -2.39
CA THR A 196 -8.70 -20.25 -2.42
C THR A 196 -7.94 -20.51 -3.70
N GLY A 197 -6.64 -20.77 -3.59
CA GLY A 197 -5.79 -21.13 -4.71
C GLY A 197 -6.20 -22.47 -5.34
N SER A 198 -5.57 -22.80 -6.47
CA SER A 198 -5.85 -24.07 -7.14
C SER A 198 -5.50 -25.26 -6.25
N LYS A 199 -6.34 -26.30 -6.28
CA LYS A 199 -6.08 -27.55 -5.56
C LYS A 199 -4.82 -28.22 -6.11
N GLY A 200 -3.99 -28.75 -5.21
CA GLY A 200 -2.76 -29.47 -5.59
C GLY A 200 -1.63 -28.60 -6.14
N THR A 201 -1.69 -27.27 -6.02
CA THR A 201 -0.59 -26.35 -6.38
C THR A 201 0.68 -26.66 -5.57
N LEU A 202 0.51 -27.13 -4.33
CA LEU A 202 1.59 -27.51 -3.44
C LEU A 202 1.73 -29.04 -3.41
N LYS A 203 2.87 -29.54 -3.89
CA LYS A 203 3.23 -30.97 -3.77
C LYS A 203 3.84 -31.21 -2.39
N GLY A 204 3.20 -32.03 -1.55
CA GLY A 204 3.74 -32.47 -0.26
C GLY A 204 3.62 -31.42 0.86
N ASN A 205 4.53 -31.45 1.83
CA ASN A 205 4.52 -30.61 3.05
C ASN A 205 5.14 -29.22 2.86
N ALA A 206 5.20 -28.70 1.63
CA ALA A 206 5.84 -27.42 1.34
C ALA A 206 5.13 -26.28 2.07
N ALA A 207 5.89 -25.43 2.74
CA ALA A 207 5.34 -24.26 3.42
C ALA A 207 5.00 -23.15 2.41
N ILE A 208 4.08 -22.27 2.75
CA ILE A 208 3.64 -21.12 1.98
C ILE A 208 3.44 -19.90 2.87
N ALA A 209 3.93 -18.74 2.46
CA ALA A 209 3.68 -17.47 3.12
C ALA A 209 3.10 -16.47 2.11
N ILE A 210 2.18 -15.63 2.58
CA ILE A 210 1.50 -14.63 1.75
C ILE A 210 2.17 -13.26 1.97
N ILE A 211 2.54 -12.61 0.88
CA ILE A 211 3.22 -11.33 0.87
C ILE A 211 2.20 -10.24 0.50
N PRO A 212 1.88 -9.29 1.38
CA PRO A 212 0.95 -8.22 1.06
C PRO A 212 1.52 -7.32 -0.05
N ARG A 213 0.71 -7.05 -1.08
CA ARG A 213 1.08 -6.17 -2.20
C ARG A 213 0.25 -4.90 -2.25
N GLY A 214 -1.02 -4.95 -1.84
CA GLY A 214 -1.86 -3.77 -1.92
C GLY A 214 -3.31 -3.93 -1.51
N PHE A 215 -4.00 -2.79 -1.47
CA PHE A 215 -5.43 -2.66 -1.25
C PHE A 215 -6.01 -1.52 -2.10
N ASP A 216 -7.29 -1.63 -2.43
CA ASP A 216 -8.09 -0.60 -3.10
C ASP A 216 -9.45 -0.48 -2.40
N PHE A 217 -9.66 0.63 -1.69
CA PHE A 217 -10.95 0.98 -1.06
C PHE A 217 -11.69 1.98 -1.94
N GLN A 218 -12.94 1.70 -2.26
CA GLN A 218 -13.78 2.65 -3.00
C GLN A 218 -15.22 2.59 -2.48
N PHE A 219 -15.78 3.72 -2.04
CA PHE A 219 -17.22 3.76 -1.76
C PHE A 219 -18.03 3.48 -3.03
N ASP A 220 -19.13 2.73 -2.89
CA ASP A 220 -19.97 2.41 -4.04
C ASP A 220 -20.59 3.68 -4.63
N ASP A 221 -20.85 3.64 -5.93
CA ASP A 221 -21.38 4.75 -6.72
C ASP A 221 -22.90 4.95 -6.46
N THR A 222 -23.35 4.78 -5.21
CA THR A 222 -24.74 5.04 -4.83
C THR A 222 -24.97 6.54 -4.80
N PHE A 223 -25.82 7.00 -5.71
CA PHE A 223 -26.31 8.37 -5.80
C PHE A 223 -27.18 8.73 -4.58
N GLU A 224 -26.67 9.53 -3.64
CA GLU A 224 -27.48 10.13 -2.57
C GLU A 224 -27.78 11.60 -2.90
N CYS A 225 -28.94 11.84 -3.51
CA CYS A 225 -29.47 13.17 -3.77
C CYS A 225 -30.20 13.68 -2.50
N GLU A 226 -29.49 13.82 -1.39
CA GLU A 226 -30.10 14.38 -0.17
C GLU A 226 -30.31 15.89 -0.34
N TRP A 227 -31.51 16.28 -0.79
CA TRP A 227 -32.17 17.58 -0.58
C TRP A 227 -31.35 18.86 -0.80
N ARG A 228 -30.26 18.82 -1.58
CA ARG A 228 -29.58 20.01 -2.08
C ARG A 228 -30.29 20.45 -3.36
N PHE A 229 -30.95 21.62 -3.29
CA PHE A 229 -31.62 22.23 -4.43
C PHE A 229 -30.70 22.25 -5.68
N LEU A 230 -31.26 21.85 -6.82
CA LEU A 230 -30.67 21.63 -8.16
C LEU A 230 -29.38 22.42 -8.54
N PRO A 231 -28.49 21.83 -9.39
CA PRO A 231 -28.67 20.60 -10.16
C PRO A 231 -27.67 19.51 -9.77
N CYS A 232 -28.11 18.52 -9.00
CA CYS A 232 -27.39 17.24 -8.90
C CYS A 232 -27.53 16.48 -10.23
N LYS A 233 -26.41 15.99 -10.77
CA LYS A 233 -26.40 15.20 -12.01
C LYS A 233 -26.48 13.73 -11.67
N TRP A 234 -27.22 12.97 -12.48
CA TRP A 234 -27.20 11.50 -12.42
C TRP A 234 -25.76 11.04 -12.63
N GLY A 235 -25.14 10.45 -11.60
CA GLY A 235 -23.74 10.02 -11.60
C GLY A 235 -22.82 10.78 -10.61
N ASP A 236 -23.35 11.72 -9.83
CA ASP A 236 -22.58 12.37 -8.77
C ASP A 236 -22.28 11.35 -7.65
N ARG A 237 -21.00 10.95 -7.52
CA ARG A 237 -20.50 10.08 -6.44
C ARG A 237 -20.67 10.75 -5.09
N VAL A 238 -20.91 9.99 -4.03
CA VAL A 238 -21.00 10.55 -2.68
C VAL A 238 -19.65 10.37 -2.00
N ASP A 239 -19.08 11.48 -1.52
CA ASP A 239 -17.94 11.42 -0.61
C ASP A 239 -18.42 11.20 0.81
N TYR A 240 -17.61 10.52 1.59
CA TYR A 240 -17.89 10.34 3.00
C TYR A 240 -16.75 10.88 3.85
N HIS A 241 -17.13 11.43 5.00
CA HIS A 241 -16.17 11.63 6.07
C HIS A 241 -15.66 10.26 6.52
N LEU A 242 -14.38 10.16 6.83
CA LEU A 242 -13.81 8.91 7.29
C LEU A 242 -13.87 8.84 8.82
N LEU A 243 -14.34 7.73 9.38
CA LEU A 243 -14.18 7.43 10.79
C LEU A 243 -13.08 6.37 10.99
N GLN A 244 -13.07 5.35 10.15
CA GLN A 244 -12.17 4.21 10.29
C GLN A 244 -11.84 3.59 8.93
N VAL A 245 -10.56 3.28 8.76
CA VAL A 245 -10.03 2.48 7.64
C VAL A 245 -9.09 1.43 8.20
N ALA A 246 -9.26 0.17 7.81
CA ALA A 246 -8.46 -0.93 8.29
C ALA A 246 -8.31 -2.04 7.26
N TYR A 247 -7.20 -2.76 7.35
CA TYR A 247 -6.84 -3.92 6.55
C TYR A 247 -6.17 -4.96 7.44
N SER A 248 -6.52 -6.24 7.31
CA SER A 248 -5.88 -7.32 8.06
C SER A 248 -5.84 -8.58 7.20
N LEU A 249 -4.69 -8.85 6.61
CA LEU A 249 -4.37 -10.11 5.96
C LEU A 249 -4.09 -11.16 7.04
N SER A 250 -4.95 -12.17 7.10
CA SER A 250 -4.84 -13.27 8.03
C SER A 250 -4.17 -14.48 7.42
N GLN A 251 -3.09 -14.89 8.07
CA GLN A 251 -2.36 -16.13 7.80
C GLN A 251 -2.02 -16.74 9.17
N SER A 252 -2.59 -17.92 9.46
CA SER A 252 -2.43 -18.61 10.75
C SER A 252 -1.09 -19.35 10.87
N GLY A 253 -0.39 -19.54 9.75
CA GLY A 253 0.92 -20.17 9.70
C GLY A 253 1.37 -20.35 8.25
N ALA A 254 2.51 -21.02 8.07
CA ALA A 254 3.05 -21.30 6.75
C ALA A 254 2.55 -22.63 6.15
N PHE A 255 1.61 -23.32 6.80
CA PHE A 255 1.15 -24.63 6.34
C PHE A 255 -0.02 -24.48 5.38
N PRO A 256 -0.01 -25.19 4.24
CA PRO A 256 -1.14 -25.17 3.33
C PRO A 256 -2.36 -25.88 3.91
N SER A 257 -3.49 -25.72 3.24
CA SER A 257 -4.68 -26.53 3.52
C SER A 257 -4.38 -28.02 3.30
N LEU A 258 -5.25 -28.89 3.86
CA LEU A 258 -5.15 -30.34 3.70
C LEU A 258 -5.15 -30.80 2.24
N ASP A 259 -5.74 -30.02 1.33
CA ASP A 259 -5.78 -30.31 -0.11
C ASP A 259 -4.65 -29.64 -0.91
N GLY A 260 -3.67 -29.05 -0.22
CA GLY A 260 -2.50 -28.42 -0.83
C GLY A 260 -2.82 -27.11 -1.58
N SER A 261 -3.96 -26.49 -1.29
CA SER A 261 -4.31 -25.15 -1.80
C SER A 261 -3.74 -24.06 -0.89
N SER A 262 -3.42 -22.91 -1.49
CA SER A 262 -3.15 -21.70 -0.74
C SER A 262 -4.49 -21.12 -0.29
N HIS A 263 -4.64 -20.85 1.01
CA HIS A 263 -5.83 -20.20 1.54
C HIS A 263 -5.43 -19.00 2.37
N TRP A 264 -5.93 -17.83 2.01
CA TRP A 264 -5.73 -16.62 2.77
C TRP A 264 -6.98 -15.75 2.74
N THR A 265 -7.14 -15.01 3.82
CA THR A 265 -8.31 -14.19 4.07
C THR A 265 -7.86 -12.79 4.42
N VAL A 266 -8.49 -11.77 3.84
CA VAL A 266 -8.30 -10.37 4.22
C VAL A 266 -9.60 -9.87 4.84
N GLN A 267 -9.50 -9.30 6.03
CA GLN A 267 -10.58 -8.53 6.63
C GLN A 267 -10.30 -7.04 6.44
N THR A 268 -11.33 -6.26 6.13
CA THR A 268 -11.18 -4.81 5.95
C THR A 268 -12.34 -4.02 6.56
N LEU A 269 -12.10 -2.74 6.80
CA LEU A 269 -13.09 -1.76 7.22
C LEU A 269 -12.86 -0.47 6.43
N PHE A 270 -13.91 0.12 5.90
CA PHE A 270 -13.87 1.45 5.30
C PHE A 270 -15.22 2.13 5.50
N LYS A 271 -15.29 3.07 6.45
CA LYS A 271 -16.58 3.60 6.91
C LYS A 271 -16.52 4.98 7.54
N ASP A 272 -17.68 5.61 7.57
CA ASP A 272 -17.99 6.81 8.35
C ASP A 272 -18.60 6.40 9.72
N SER A 273 -19.46 7.24 10.30
CA SER A 273 -20.21 6.92 11.52
C SER A 273 -21.24 5.81 11.33
N SER A 274 -21.62 5.49 10.09
CA SER A 274 -22.53 4.42 9.71
C SER A 274 -21.81 3.33 8.92
N THR A 275 -22.55 2.27 8.58
CA THR A 275 -22.07 1.28 7.62
C THR A 275 -22.41 1.76 6.22
N ARG A 276 -21.42 1.77 5.33
CA ARG A 276 -21.58 2.14 3.92
C ARG A 276 -21.30 0.95 3.03
N THR A 277 -21.87 0.98 1.82
CA THR A 277 -21.50 0.02 0.79
C THR A 277 -20.17 0.47 0.17
N TYR A 278 -19.19 -0.42 0.09
CA TYR A 278 -17.90 -0.14 -0.53
C TYR A 278 -17.34 -1.35 -1.28
N ARG A 279 -16.61 -1.08 -2.36
CA ARG A 279 -15.78 -2.05 -3.05
C ARG A 279 -14.44 -2.11 -2.35
N ILE A 280 -13.92 -3.32 -2.24
CA ILE A 280 -12.58 -3.56 -1.73
C ILE A 280 -11.88 -4.55 -2.65
N LYS A 281 -10.61 -4.25 -2.95
CA LYS A 281 -9.67 -5.20 -3.55
C LYS A 281 -8.45 -5.39 -2.65
N ALA A 282 -7.90 -6.57 -2.69
CA ALA A 282 -6.61 -6.88 -2.05
C ALA A 282 -5.74 -7.63 -3.04
N ARG A 283 -4.45 -7.27 -3.07
CA ARG A 283 -3.42 -7.97 -3.86
C ARG A 283 -2.40 -8.59 -2.92
N ALA A 284 -2.00 -9.82 -3.23
CA ALA A 284 -0.90 -10.49 -2.55
C ALA A 284 -0.05 -11.30 -3.52
N ALA A 285 1.21 -11.53 -3.19
CA ALA A 285 2.05 -12.55 -3.81
C ALA A 285 2.27 -13.70 -2.82
N MET A 286 2.87 -14.80 -3.26
CA MET A 286 3.12 -15.95 -2.40
C MET A 286 4.57 -16.37 -2.50
N ILE A 287 5.14 -16.87 -1.40
CA ILE A 287 6.43 -17.54 -1.41
C ILE A 287 6.25 -18.93 -0.81
N ARG A 288 6.70 -19.95 -1.52
CA ARG A 288 6.52 -21.36 -1.13
C ARG A 288 7.83 -22.13 -1.10
N GLY A 289 7.88 -23.19 -0.31
CA GLY A 289 8.97 -24.16 -0.26
C GLY A 289 9.30 -24.58 1.16
N ASN A 290 10.12 -25.63 1.32
CA ASN A 290 10.37 -26.22 2.64
C ASN A 290 11.16 -25.30 3.58
N ASP A 291 11.87 -24.32 3.03
CA ASP A 291 12.70 -23.38 3.78
C ASP A 291 11.97 -22.11 4.19
N VAL A 292 10.73 -21.93 3.71
CA VAL A 292 9.84 -20.83 4.12
C VAL A 292 9.26 -21.11 5.50
N LYS A 293 9.26 -20.10 6.36
CA LYS A 293 8.68 -20.13 7.70
C LYS A 293 7.91 -18.84 7.95
N LEU A 294 7.00 -18.87 8.91
CA LEU A 294 6.18 -17.72 9.26
C LEU A 294 5.99 -17.66 10.77
N ARG A 295 6.26 -16.50 11.35
CA ARG A 295 5.77 -16.14 12.68
C ARG A 295 4.60 -15.19 12.49
N ALA A 296 3.39 -15.76 12.53
CA ALA A 296 2.15 -15.00 12.44
C ALA A 296 1.99 -14.09 13.67
N ASP A 297 1.41 -12.93 13.42
CA ASP A 297 0.84 -12.06 14.45
C ASP A 297 -0.70 -12.06 14.29
N PHE A 298 -1.44 -11.46 15.20
CA PHE A 298 -2.90 -11.40 15.15
C PHE A 298 -3.44 -9.98 15.39
N LEU A 299 -4.36 -9.55 14.53
CA LEU A 299 -5.13 -8.32 14.70
C LEU A 299 -6.59 -8.58 14.38
N ALA A 300 -7.42 -8.53 15.42
CA ALA A 300 -8.87 -8.54 15.28
C ALA A 300 -9.35 -7.14 14.89
N LEU A 301 -10.09 -7.05 13.79
CA LEU A 301 -10.72 -5.80 13.39
C LEU A 301 -12.07 -5.65 14.10
N HIS A 302 -12.24 -4.52 14.77
CA HIS A 302 -13.49 -4.16 15.44
C HIS A 302 -14.01 -2.85 14.87
N SER A 303 -15.25 -2.88 14.37
CA SER A 303 -15.94 -1.68 13.93
C SER A 303 -16.15 -0.75 15.11
N ARG A 304 -15.69 0.50 14.98
CA ARG A 304 -15.86 1.53 16.00
C ARG A 304 -17.11 2.35 15.77
N THR A 305 -17.83 2.62 16.85
CA THR A 305 -18.85 3.66 16.90
C THR A 305 -18.20 4.96 17.37
N GLY A 306 -18.59 6.07 16.75
CA GLY A 306 -18.09 7.37 17.17
C GLY A 306 -18.46 7.68 18.61
N LYS A 307 -17.54 8.28 19.37
CA LYS A 307 -17.80 8.77 20.73
C LYS A 307 -18.27 10.22 20.67
N THR A 308 -19.42 10.51 21.25
CA THR A 308 -19.99 11.87 21.37
C THR A 308 -19.44 12.67 22.57
N GLY A 309 -18.38 12.18 23.24
CA GLY A 309 -17.81 12.75 24.47
C GLY A 309 -16.59 13.66 24.27
N ILE A 310 -15.94 14.06 25.38
CA ILE A 310 -14.76 14.95 25.37
C ILE A 310 -13.59 14.27 24.65
N CYS A 311 -13.41 14.62 23.38
CA CYS A 311 -12.27 14.22 22.57
C CYS A 311 -11.01 14.90 23.04
N ARG A 312 -9.87 14.20 22.92
CA ARG A 312 -8.58 14.89 22.98
C ARG A 312 -8.51 15.81 21.77
N LYS A 313 -8.72 17.10 22.02
CA LYS A 313 -8.41 18.21 21.08
C LYS A 313 -6.92 18.55 21.08
N ASN A 314 -6.07 17.64 21.58
CA ASN A 314 -4.64 17.82 21.48
C ASN A 314 -4.27 17.84 20.00
N VAL A 315 -3.35 18.73 19.66
CA VAL A 315 -2.81 18.93 18.31
C VAL A 315 -1.86 17.77 17.99
N ASP A 316 -2.38 16.55 18.01
CA ASP A 316 -1.63 15.30 17.82
C ASP A 316 -1.65 14.86 16.36
N GLY A 317 -1.94 15.77 15.42
CA GLY A 317 -1.80 15.60 13.96
C GLY A 317 -0.36 15.43 13.49
N ILE A 318 0.47 14.82 14.33
CA ILE A 318 1.85 14.42 14.13
C ILE A 318 1.91 12.92 13.86
N VAL A 319 2.99 12.51 13.20
CA VAL A 319 3.29 11.09 13.00
C VAL A 319 3.58 10.45 14.35
N ARG A 320 2.94 9.30 14.61
CA ARG A 320 3.18 8.49 15.82
C ARG A 320 4.07 7.32 15.47
N THR A 321 5.21 7.23 16.14
CA THR A 321 6.20 6.17 15.92
C THR A 321 6.32 5.27 17.14
N GLN A 322 6.28 3.96 16.93
CA GLN A 322 6.50 2.93 17.95
C GLN A 322 7.67 2.03 17.53
N THR A 323 8.52 1.65 18.47
CA THR A 323 9.66 0.74 18.23
C THR A 323 9.32 -0.66 18.73
N PHE A 324 9.62 -1.65 17.90
CA PHE A 324 9.40 -3.06 18.19
C PHE A 324 10.71 -3.81 18.11
N ARG A 325 10.89 -4.75 19.04
CA ARG A 325 12.03 -5.67 19.03
C ARG A 325 11.56 -7.09 19.30
N ILE A 326 11.91 -7.98 18.39
CA ILE A 326 11.66 -9.41 18.49
C ILE A 326 13.00 -10.09 18.70
N ARG A 327 13.08 -10.94 19.73
CA ARG A 327 14.27 -11.74 20.04
C ARG A 327 14.00 -13.21 19.74
N ASP A 328 15.08 -13.97 19.64
CA ASP A 328 15.07 -15.43 19.53
C ASP A 328 14.23 -15.91 18.34
N LEU A 329 14.37 -15.24 17.18
CA LEU A 329 13.75 -15.68 15.94
C LEU A 329 14.36 -17.01 15.50
N PRO A 330 13.56 -18.08 15.28
CA PRO A 330 14.09 -19.38 14.90
C PRO A 330 14.38 -19.46 13.39
N PHE A 331 14.88 -18.36 12.81
CA PHE A 331 15.10 -18.19 11.37
C PHE A 331 16.54 -17.76 11.09
N ASP A 332 17.14 -18.27 10.00
CA ASP A 332 18.43 -17.76 9.54
C ASP A 332 18.29 -16.30 9.04
N TYR A 333 17.17 -15.98 8.40
CA TYR A 333 16.82 -14.63 7.92
C TYR A 333 15.37 -14.30 8.20
N ALA A 334 15.09 -13.02 8.46
CA ALA A 334 13.76 -12.53 8.80
C ALA A 334 13.40 -11.27 8.00
N VAL A 335 12.19 -11.25 7.44
CA VAL A 335 11.62 -10.10 6.72
C VAL A 335 10.31 -9.71 7.40
N PRO A 336 10.17 -8.48 7.94
CA PRO A 336 8.91 -8.03 8.49
C PRO A 336 7.93 -7.70 7.36
N LEU A 337 6.67 -8.10 7.54
CA LEU A 337 5.56 -7.86 6.62
C LEU A 337 4.47 -7.08 7.34
N LEU A 338 4.12 -5.89 6.84
CA LEU A 338 2.95 -5.13 7.32
C LEU A 338 1.66 -5.80 6.83
N THR A 339 1.24 -6.84 7.54
CA THR A 339 0.08 -7.66 7.19
C THR A 339 -1.25 -7.11 7.69
N GLY A 340 -1.25 -6.12 8.59
CA GLY A 340 -2.49 -5.49 9.01
C GLY A 340 -2.29 -4.17 9.73
N TRP A 341 -3.32 -3.35 9.70
CA TRP A 341 -3.38 -2.03 10.27
C TRP A 341 -4.83 -1.56 10.45
N ASP A 342 -5.07 -0.72 11.45
CA ASP A 342 -6.37 -0.09 11.75
C ASP A 342 -6.12 1.36 12.14
N LEU A 343 -6.64 2.29 11.34
CA LEU A 343 -6.59 3.73 11.58
C LEU A 343 -8.01 4.24 11.82
N SER A 344 -8.24 4.87 12.97
CA SER A 344 -9.56 5.42 13.30
C SER A 344 -9.49 6.73 14.06
N TYR A 345 -10.35 7.69 13.71
CA TYR A 345 -10.53 8.88 14.53
C TYR A 345 -11.14 8.48 15.89
N GLU A 346 -10.72 9.17 16.96
CA GLU A 346 -11.16 8.82 18.33
C GLU A 346 -12.66 9.05 18.58
N CYS A 347 -13.27 10.00 17.87
CA CYS A 347 -14.57 10.53 18.23
C CYS A 347 -15.58 10.51 17.10
N GLU A 348 -15.41 11.37 16.12
CA GLU A 348 -16.36 11.55 15.05
C GLU A 348 -15.64 11.40 13.71
N GLN A 349 -16.43 11.11 12.69
CA GLN A 349 -15.94 11.08 11.31
C GLN A 349 -15.38 12.45 10.93
N GLN A 350 -14.28 12.46 10.19
CA GLN A 350 -13.62 13.69 9.77
C GLN A 350 -13.39 13.70 8.27
N ARG A 351 -13.07 14.88 7.77
CA ARG A 351 -12.36 14.99 6.52
C ARG A 351 -10.92 14.49 6.71
N VAL A 352 -10.33 14.03 5.64
CA VAL A 352 -8.98 13.50 5.64
C VAL A 352 -8.11 14.48 4.89
N GLN A 353 -7.05 14.93 5.54
CA GLN A 353 -5.92 15.59 4.90
C GLN A 353 -4.81 14.58 4.61
N ARG A 354 -4.51 13.69 5.58
CA ARG A 354 -3.43 12.70 5.46
C ARG A 354 -3.78 11.42 6.21
N ALA A 355 -3.48 10.29 5.61
CA ALA A 355 -3.59 8.98 6.22
C ALA A 355 -2.41 8.11 5.77
N GLY A 356 -1.83 7.35 6.70
CA GLY A 356 -0.72 6.47 6.37
C GLY A 356 -0.26 5.62 7.54
N ILE A 357 0.38 4.51 7.19
CA ILE A 357 1.09 3.64 8.12
C ILE A 357 2.23 2.94 7.39
N TRP A 358 3.41 2.91 8.02
CA TRP A 358 4.60 2.33 7.40
C TRP A 358 5.62 1.79 8.39
N LEU A 359 6.35 0.78 7.96
CA LEU A 359 7.56 0.30 8.60
C LEU A 359 8.78 1.10 8.15
N HIS A 360 9.69 1.33 9.08
CA HIS A 360 11.01 1.90 8.79
C HIS A 360 12.03 1.48 9.86
N ASP A 361 13.30 1.82 9.65
CA ASP A 361 14.42 1.50 10.55
C ASP A 361 14.52 -0.01 10.85
N ILE A 362 14.32 -0.84 9.82
CA ILE A 362 14.48 -2.28 9.94
C ILE A 362 15.95 -2.62 10.21
N HIS A 363 16.19 -3.42 11.24
CA HIS A 363 17.51 -3.95 11.59
C HIS A 363 17.39 -5.41 12.01
N PHE A 364 18.04 -6.30 11.25
CA PHE A 364 18.16 -7.71 11.58
C PHE A 364 19.58 -8.03 12.02
N ASP A 365 19.72 -8.66 13.18
CA ASP A 365 20.99 -9.16 13.70
C ASP A 365 20.95 -10.69 13.74
N SER A 366 21.72 -11.31 12.84
CA SER A 366 21.83 -12.76 12.72
C SER A 366 22.55 -13.41 13.90
N ASN A 367 23.41 -12.69 14.63
CA ASN A 367 24.14 -13.25 15.78
C ASN A 367 23.23 -13.43 16.99
N SER A 368 22.32 -12.48 17.22
CA SER A 368 21.32 -12.53 18.30
C SER A 368 19.96 -13.05 17.84
N SER A 369 19.84 -13.42 16.56
CA SER A 369 18.58 -13.78 15.90
C SER A 369 17.45 -12.82 16.27
N SER A 370 17.74 -11.52 16.20
CA SER A 370 16.80 -10.47 16.61
C SER A 370 16.46 -9.53 15.47
N LEU A 371 15.22 -9.05 15.48
CA LEU A 371 14.71 -8.09 14.50
C LEU A 371 14.16 -6.88 15.27
N GLU A 372 14.67 -5.71 14.93
CA GLU A 372 14.17 -4.43 15.41
C GLU A 372 13.60 -3.65 14.22
N TYR A 373 12.50 -2.94 14.44
CA TYR A 373 11.90 -2.06 13.45
C TYR A 373 11.03 -1.01 14.13
N LYS A 374 10.66 0.03 13.40
CA LYS A 374 9.70 1.04 13.83
C LYS A 374 8.47 1.03 12.94
N VAL A 375 7.32 1.32 13.54
CA VAL A 375 6.06 1.53 12.85
C VAL A 375 5.67 2.99 13.07
N SER A 376 5.44 3.72 11.98
CA SER A 376 4.91 5.08 12.01
C SER A 376 3.51 5.11 11.44
N SER A 377 2.63 5.92 12.02
CA SER A 377 1.22 6.05 11.61
C SER A 377 0.72 7.48 11.72
N ILE A 378 -0.26 7.83 10.88
CA ILE A 378 -0.95 9.10 10.90
C ILE A 378 -2.36 8.95 10.34
N LEU A 379 -3.32 9.63 10.98
CA LEU A 379 -4.64 9.90 10.42
C LEU A 379 -5.03 11.30 10.89
N ARG A 380 -5.22 12.21 9.94
CA ARG A 380 -5.25 13.63 10.22
C ARG A 380 -6.25 14.38 9.35
N ASP A 381 -7.02 15.25 9.99
CA ASP A 381 -7.77 16.35 9.39
C ASP A 381 -6.91 17.64 9.33
N LYS A 382 -7.32 18.67 8.56
CA LYS A 382 -6.59 19.94 8.40
C LYS A 382 -6.15 20.56 9.73
N ASP A 383 -7.01 20.50 10.74
CA ASP A 383 -6.84 21.16 12.04
C ASP A 383 -6.07 20.25 13.03
N GLY A 384 -5.73 19.03 12.62
CA GLY A 384 -4.97 18.07 13.43
C GLY A 384 -5.75 17.50 14.62
N ALA A 385 -7.07 17.70 14.65
CA ALA A 385 -7.98 17.23 15.68
C ALA A 385 -9.23 16.61 15.01
N PRO A 386 -9.90 15.65 15.67
CA PRO A 386 -9.50 14.94 16.88
C PRO A 386 -8.27 14.06 16.67
N SER A 387 -7.70 13.60 17.78
CA SER A 387 -6.69 12.53 17.78
C SER A 387 -7.23 11.26 17.09
N PHE A 388 -6.30 10.40 16.66
CA PHE A 388 -6.60 9.10 16.04
C PHE A 388 -6.09 7.93 16.89
N ASN A 389 -6.54 6.72 16.60
CA ASN A 389 -6.00 5.46 17.09
C ASN A 389 -5.34 4.73 15.93
N ALA A 390 -4.24 4.05 16.23
CA ALA A 390 -3.57 3.17 15.30
C ALA A 390 -3.32 1.82 15.98
N ALA A 391 -3.57 0.75 15.24
CA ALA A 391 -3.09 -0.59 15.55
C ALA A 391 -2.45 -1.19 14.29
N GLN A 392 -1.59 -2.17 14.49
CA GLN A 392 -0.84 -2.82 13.41
C GLN A 392 -0.64 -4.29 13.71
N ARG A 393 -0.36 -5.06 12.65
CA ARG A 393 -0.04 -6.49 12.66
C ARG A 393 1.17 -6.72 11.78
N ILE A 394 2.26 -7.17 12.39
CA ILE A 394 3.50 -7.44 11.67
C ILE A 394 3.78 -8.94 11.70
N THR A 395 3.66 -9.57 10.54
CA THR A 395 4.02 -10.98 10.37
C THR A 395 5.49 -11.06 9.97
N ILE A 396 6.25 -12.01 10.53
CA ILE A 396 7.65 -12.21 10.14
C ILE A 396 7.75 -13.39 9.19
N LEU A 397 8.17 -13.12 7.96
CA LEU A 397 8.60 -14.14 7.01
C LEU A 397 10.02 -14.59 7.39
N GLY A 398 10.17 -15.88 7.63
CA GLY A 398 11.44 -16.53 7.91
C GLY A 398 11.94 -17.32 6.70
N LEU A 399 13.25 -17.26 6.45
CA LEU A 399 13.93 -18.16 5.52
C LEU A 399 15.02 -18.91 6.27
N ASN A 400 15.00 -20.23 6.16
CA ASN A 400 16.05 -21.10 6.68
C ASN A 400 16.89 -21.61 5.54
N ARG A 401 18.20 -21.69 5.71
CA ARG A 401 19.07 -22.25 4.69
C ARG A 401 18.81 -23.74 4.56
N THR A 402 18.78 -24.22 3.33
CA THR A 402 18.89 -25.65 3.06
C THR A 402 20.22 -26.10 3.67
N ARG A 403 20.19 -26.94 4.71
CA ARG A 403 21.40 -27.58 5.20
C ARG A 403 21.89 -28.50 4.10
N ALA A 404 22.86 -28.05 3.31
CA ALA A 404 23.56 -28.94 2.41
C ALA A 404 24.02 -30.15 3.23
N SER A 405 23.63 -31.35 2.84
CA SER A 405 24.40 -32.52 3.26
C SER A 405 25.84 -32.23 2.85
N VAL A 406 26.76 -32.17 3.81
CA VAL A 406 28.19 -32.06 3.52
C VAL A 406 28.59 -33.36 2.83
N GLN A 407 28.32 -33.48 1.54
CA GLN A 407 28.89 -34.49 0.68
C GLN A 407 30.26 -33.96 0.29
N SER A 408 31.19 -34.08 1.24
CA SER A 408 32.62 -34.05 0.96
C SER A 408 32.97 -35.25 0.07
N ASN A 409 32.58 -35.19 -1.21
CA ASN A 409 33.11 -36.05 -2.25
C ASN A 409 34.48 -35.52 -2.67
N ARG A 410 35.42 -35.44 -1.73
CA ARG A 410 36.83 -35.63 -2.03
C ARG A 410 37.14 -37.07 -1.71
N ALA A 411 36.94 -37.95 -2.68
CA ALA A 411 37.61 -39.23 -2.67
C ALA A 411 39.13 -38.94 -2.55
N PRO A 412 39.87 -39.58 -1.63
CA PRO A 412 41.30 -39.43 -1.57
C PRO A 412 41.88 -40.01 -2.86
N VAL A 413 42.43 -39.13 -3.71
CA VAL A 413 43.20 -39.51 -4.89
C VAL A 413 44.51 -40.11 -4.39
N ASN A 414 44.56 -41.43 -4.25
CA ASN A 414 45.79 -42.18 -3.99
C ASN A 414 46.55 -42.34 -5.31
N ILE A 415 47.39 -41.37 -5.65
CA ILE A 415 48.39 -41.53 -6.72
C ILE A 415 49.57 -42.30 -6.11
N LYS A 416 49.71 -43.58 -6.48
CA LYS A 416 50.97 -44.31 -6.31
C LYS A 416 51.89 -43.95 -7.46
N ILE A 417 52.90 -43.14 -7.19
CA ILE A 417 54.03 -42.94 -8.10
C ILE A 417 54.89 -44.20 -7.99
N ARG A 418 55.09 -44.92 -9.11
CA ARG A 418 56.12 -45.96 -9.20
C ARG A 418 57.46 -45.26 -9.43
N GLU A 419 58.39 -45.45 -8.51
CA GLU A 419 59.80 -45.13 -8.76
C GLU A 419 60.37 -46.12 -9.78
N HIS A 420 61.16 -45.58 -10.72
CA HIS A 420 61.87 -46.33 -11.76
C HIS A 420 63.27 -46.69 -11.32
#